data_AF-A0A645FSM1-F1
#
_entry.id   AF-A0A645FSM1-F1
#
_cell.length_a   1.000
_cell.length_b   1.000
_cell.length_c   1.000
_cell.angle_alpha   90.00
_cell.angle_beta   90.00
_cell.angle_gamma   90.00
#
_symmetry.space_group_name_H-M   'P 1'
#
loop_
_entity.id
_entity.type
_entity.pdbx_description
1 polymer ?
#
loop_
_entity_poly.entity_id
_entity_poly.type
_entity_poly.pdbx_seq_one_letter_code
_entity_poly.pdbx_strand_id
1 'polypeptide(L)'
;MTFVALIIAGAPKKYTLTLTSLGFMLLPIGWQFLKEYQKKRLLVFLNPALDPLGAGYNVIQSRIAVGSGGLFGKGFLQGLQSKLRFLPEPHTDFIFSVYAEEFGFLGAILLLALFSILFWKIIEAGLRCKDTRGKVLVACLATWIWFQVIESIGMSMGLLPVTGLPLPFLSYGGSSLLAVFIAMALIMSVYLSTVKDYE
;
A
#
# COMPACT_ATOMS: atom_id res chain seq x y z
N MET A 1 -10.24 -6.68 -1.96
CA MET A 1 -9.91 -8.08 -2.31
C MET A 1 -11.13 -8.86 -2.77
N THR A 2 -12.17 -8.98 -1.94
CA THR A 2 -13.42 -9.69 -2.27
C THR A 2 -14.06 -9.20 -3.57
N PHE A 3 -14.09 -7.89 -3.80
CA PHE A 3 -14.56 -7.30 -5.05
C PHE A 3 -13.77 -7.79 -6.29
N VAL A 4 -12.44 -7.78 -6.21
CA VAL A 4 -11.57 -8.29 -7.28
C VAL A 4 -11.78 -9.79 -7.48
N ALA A 5 -11.89 -10.55 -6.38
CA ALA A 5 -12.17 -11.97 -6.43
C ALA A 5 -13.46 -12.28 -7.20
N LEU A 6 -14.54 -11.54 -6.92
CA LEU A 6 -15.82 -11.70 -7.60
C LEU A 6 -15.73 -11.37 -9.10
N ILE A 7 -15.01 -10.31 -9.46
CA ILE A 7 -14.81 -9.95 -10.88
C ILE A 7 -14.05 -11.04 -11.62
N ILE A 8 -12.93 -11.53 -11.05
CA ILE A 8 -12.08 -12.54 -11.69
C ILE A 8 -12.76 -13.91 -11.72
N ALA A 9 -13.57 -14.24 -10.72
CA ALA A 9 -14.36 -15.47 -10.69
C ALA A 9 -15.52 -15.47 -11.72
N GLY A 10 -15.75 -14.36 -12.42
CA GLY A 10 -16.82 -14.24 -13.41
C GLY A 10 -18.20 -14.01 -12.79
N ALA A 11 -18.26 -13.45 -11.57
CA ALA A 11 -19.53 -13.14 -10.94
C ALA A 11 -20.34 -12.14 -11.80
N PRO A 12 -21.66 -12.32 -11.90
CA PRO A 12 -22.51 -11.48 -12.73
C PRO A 12 -22.41 -10.00 -12.35
N LYS A 13 -22.03 -9.16 -13.33
CA LYS A 13 -21.73 -7.71 -13.16
C LYS A 13 -22.85 -6.93 -12.45
N LYS A 14 -24.10 -7.31 -12.67
CA LYS A 14 -25.26 -6.68 -12.01
C LYS A 14 -25.16 -6.79 -10.49
N TYR A 15 -24.86 -7.98 -9.97
CA TYR A 15 -24.84 -8.24 -8.53
C TYR A 15 -23.59 -7.62 -7.86
N THR A 16 -22.44 -7.68 -8.53
CA THR A 16 -21.22 -7.04 -8.00
C THR A 16 -21.38 -5.53 -7.90
N LEU A 17 -21.96 -4.90 -8.93
CA LEU A 17 -22.20 -3.45 -8.93
C LEU A 17 -23.25 -3.04 -7.89
N THR A 18 -24.34 -3.80 -7.74
CA THR A 18 -25.35 -3.53 -6.70
C THR A 18 -24.78 -3.65 -5.30
N LEU A 19 -23.95 -4.68 -5.05
CA LEU A 19 -23.35 -4.89 -3.73
C LEU A 19 -22.36 -3.77 -3.38
N THR A 20 -21.53 -3.36 -4.33
CA THR A 20 -20.60 -2.24 -4.16
C THR A 20 -21.35 -0.92 -3.92
N SER A 21 -22.38 -0.64 -4.72
CA SER A 21 -23.21 0.57 -4.57
C SER A 21 -23.91 0.61 -3.21
N LEU A 22 -24.50 -0.51 -2.77
CA LEU A 22 -25.11 -0.63 -1.45
C LEU A 22 -24.09 -0.38 -0.34
N GLY A 23 -22.87 -0.92 -0.47
CA GLY A 23 -21.78 -0.65 0.48
C GLY A 23 -21.44 0.84 0.59
N PHE A 24 -21.38 1.57 -0.53
CA PHE A 24 -21.16 3.02 -0.52
C PHE A 24 -22.32 3.78 0.12
N MET A 25 -23.57 3.38 -0.13
CA MET A 25 -24.75 3.99 0.47
C MET A 25 -24.79 3.85 2.00
N LEU A 26 -24.17 2.80 2.55
CA LEU A 26 -24.11 2.55 3.98
C LEU A 26 -22.99 3.35 4.70
N LEU A 27 -22.11 4.04 3.98
CA LEU A 27 -21.00 4.81 4.58
C LEU A 27 -21.46 5.87 5.61
N PRO A 28 -22.52 6.65 5.39
CA PRO A 28 -23.00 7.63 6.39
C PRO A 28 -23.47 6.97 7.69
N ILE A 29 -24.04 5.77 7.59
CA ILE A 29 -24.44 4.98 8.75
C ILE A 29 -23.18 4.45 9.45
N GLY A 30 -22.21 3.96 8.69
CA GLY A 30 -20.91 3.52 9.20
C GLY A 30 -20.20 4.60 10.02
N TRP A 31 -20.32 5.87 9.64
CA TRP A 31 -19.78 7.00 10.40
C TRP A 31 -20.29 7.06 11.84
N GLN A 32 -21.54 6.69 12.09
CA GLN A 32 -22.13 6.70 13.44
C GLN A 32 -21.44 5.68 14.37
N PHE A 33 -20.95 4.58 13.82
CA PHE A 33 -20.29 3.50 14.56
C PHE A 33 -18.77 3.68 14.71
N LEU A 34 -18.16 4.65 14.03
CA LEU A 34 -16.74 4.93 14.17
C LEU A 34 -16.41 5.49 15.56
N LYS A 35 -15.37 4.96 16.18
CA LYS A 35 -14.79 5.51 17.41
C LYS A 35 -14.24 6.90 17.15
N GLU A 36 -14.17 7.74 18.19
CA GLU A 36 -13.71 9.13 18.06
C GLU A 36 -12.32 9.25 17.43
N TYR A 37 -11.37 8.38 17.80
CA TYR A 37 -10.03 8.39 17.19
C TYR A 37 -10.05 8.06 15.68
N GLN A 38 -11.00 7.23 15.21
CA GLN A 38 -11.13 6.86 13.81
C GLN A 38 -11.68 8.04 13.00
N LYS A 39 -12.69 8.73 13.55
CA LYS A 39 -13.20 9.99 13.00
C LYS A 39 -12.10 11.05 12.97
N LYS A 40 -11.32 11.18 14.04
CA LYS A 40 -10.19 12.12 14.12
C LYS A 40 -9.15 11.86 13.02
N ARG A 41 -8.77 10.60 12.72
CA ARG A 41 -7.85 10.29 11.61
C ARG A 41 -8.38 10.72 10.24
N LEU A 42 -9.68 10.51 9.98
CA LEU A 42 -10.33 10.97 8.75
C LEU A 42 -10.37 12.51 8.65
N LEU A 43 -10.70 13.19 9.75
CA LEU A 43 -10.72 14.66 9.79
C LEU A 43 -9.32 15.27 9.66
N VAL A 44 -8.32 14.68 10.32
CA VAL A 44 -6.91 15.11 10.23
C VAL A 44 -6.35 14.88 8.83
N PHE A 45 -6.79 13.83 8.12
CA PHE A 45 -6.45 13.66 6.70
C PHE A 45 -6.97 14.83 5.85
N LEU A 46 -8.23 15.25 6.05
CA LEU A 46 -8.82 16.38 5.33
C LEU A 46 -8.21 17.73 5.73
N ASN A 47 -7.88 17.89 7.01
CA ASN A 47 -7.25 19.09 7.56
C ASN A 47 -6.21 18.72 8.63
N PRO A 48 -4.93 18.58 8.26
CA PRO A 48 -3.85 18.25 9.19
C PRO A 48 -3.66 19.27 10.32
N ALA A 49 -4.13 20.51 10.14
CA ALA A 49 -4.03 21.56 11.16
C ALA A 49 -4.97 21.35 12.36
N LEU A 50 -5.90 20.37 12.28
CA LEU A 50 -6.79 20.01 13.40
C LEU A 50 -6.07 19.26 14.54
N ASP A 51 -4.90 18.67 14.26
CA ASP A 51 -4.11 17.94 15.26
C ASP A 51 -2.61 18.10 15.00
N PRO A 52 -2.08 19.33 15.09
CA PRO A 52 -0.72 19.68 14.66
C PRO A 52 0.38 19.08 15.55
N LEU A 53 0.03 18.51 16.71
CA LEU A 53 0.93 17.82 17.64
C LEU A 53 0.74 16.30 17.67
N GLY A 54 -0.28 15.77 16.96
CA GLY A 54 -0.65 14.36 16.98
C GLY A 54 -0.55 13.72 15.60
N ALA A 55 -1.66 13.19 15.09
CA ALA A 55 -1.66 12.52 13.79
C ALA A 55 -1.34 13.48 12.63
N GLY A 56 -1.71 14.77 12.75
CA GLY A 56 -1.42 15.79 11.74
C GLY A 56 0.06 16.15 11.69
N TYR A 57 0.74 16.14 12.83
CA TYR A 57 2.18 16.34 12.92
C TYR A 57 2.96 15.35 12.06
N ASN A 58 2.62 14.06 12.18
CA ASN A 58 3.30 12.99 11.44
C ASN A 58 3.13 13.16 9.92
N VAL A 59 1.92 13.52 9.47
CA VAL A 59 1.65 13.78 8.04
C VAL A 59 2.46 14.98 7.54
N ILE A 60 2.48 16.07 8.30
CA ILE A 60 3.21 17.29 7.94
C ILE A 60 4.71 16.99 7.84
N GLN A 61 5.29 16.32 8.84
CA GLN A 61 6.72 15.98 8.85
C GLN A 61 7.08 15.00 7.74
N SER A 62 6.24 13.99 7.49
CA SER A 62 6.44 13.05 6.39
C SER A 62 6.48 13.77 5.04
N ARG A 63 5.57 14.72 4.82
CA ARG A 63 5.53 15.55 3.60
C ARG A 63 6.77 16.43 3.46
N ILE A 64 7.24 17.03 4.55
CA ILE A 64 8.47 17.82 4.57
C ILE A 64 9.68 16.94 4.25
N ALA A 65 9.76 15.72 4.81
CA ALA A 65 10.83 14.78 4.54
C ALA A 65 10.90 14.43 3.04
N VAL A 66 9.77 14.02 2.45
CA VAL A 66 9.66 13.75 1.00
C VAL A 66 10.09 14.97 0.18
N GLY A 67 9.60 16.16 0.51
CA GLY A 67 9.94 17.38 -0.22
C GLY A 67 11.42 17.78 -0.08
N SER A 68 12.03 17.51 1.07
CA SER A 68 13.42 17.90 1.36
C SER A 68 14.47 17.06 0.64
N GLY A 69 14.09 15.90 0.09
CA GLY A 69 14.99 15.05 -0.69
C GLY A 69 15.38 15.66 -2.04
N GLY A 70 14.62 16.62 -2.58
CA GLY A 70 14.91 17.22 -3.89
C GLY A 70 15.03 16.16 -4.99
N LEU A 71 15.86 16.41 -6.00
CA LEU A 71 16.03 15.47 -7.13
C LEU A 71 16.92 14.27 -6.80
N PHE A 72 18.03 14.49 -6.10
CA PHE A 72 19.09 13.48 -5.88
C PHE A 72 19.11 12.88 -4.47
N GLY A 73 18.30 13.41 -3.55
CA GLY A 73 18.32 13.01 -2.15
C GLY A 73 19.41 13.70 -1.36
N LYS A 74 19.38 13.47 -0.04
CA LYS A 74 20.42 13.96 0.88
C LYS A 74 21.59 12.97 1.05
N GLY A 75 21.45 11.74 0.55
CA GLY A 75 22.42 10.66 0.72
C GLY A 75 21.96 9.62 1.73
N PHE A 76 22.44 8.38 1.54
CA PHE A 76 22.07 7.23 2.37
C PHE A 76 22.45 7.46 3.84
N LEU A 77 21.50 7.22 4.75
CA LEU A 77 21.64 7.49 6.18
C LEU A 77 21.98 8.96 6.51
N GLN A 78 21.68 9.91 5.63
CA GLN A 78 21.82 11.35 5.88
C GLN A 78 20.48 12.07 6.06
N GLY A 79 19.36 11.34 6.09
CA GLY A 79 18.04 11.90 6.38
C GLY A 79 17.98 12.56 7.76
N LEU A 80 17.64 13.85 7.79
CA LEU A 80 17.57 14.64 9.02
C LEU A 80 16.27 14.34 9.77
N GLN A 81 15.17 14.11 9.05
CA GLN A 81 13.85 13.91 9.67
C GLN A 81 13.75 12.58 10.42
N SER A 82 14.38 11.53 9.88
CA SER A 82 14.50 10.23 10.53
C SER A 82 15.42 10.28 11.77
N LYS A 83 16.61 10.89 11.64
CA LYS A 83 17.60 10.96 12.73
C LYS A 83 17.15 11.77 13.93
N LEU A 84 16.44 12.86 13.69
CA LEU A 84 15.98 13.77 14.75
C LEU A 84 14.68 13.29 15.41
N ARG A 85 14.20 12.07 15.07
CA ARG A 85 12.97 11.44 15.62
C ARG A 85 11.74 12.35 15.50
N PHE A 86 11.68 13.14 14.42
CA PHE A 86 10.49 13.95 14.14
C PHE A 86 9.30 13.11 13.68
N LEU A 87 9.54 11.84 13.30
CA LEU A 87 8.49 10.84 13.16
C LEU A 87 8.68 9.78 14.26
N PRO A 88 7.62 9.41 15.01
CA PRO A 88 7.71 8.39 16.04
C PRO A 88 7.99 6.99 15.46
N GLU A 89 7.48 6.70 14.26
CA GLU A 89 7.57 5.39 13.59
C GLU A 89 8.06 5.55 12.12
N PRO A 90 9.29 6.07 11.91
CA PRO A 90 9.80 6.39 10.57
C PRO A 90 10.16 5.16 9.75
N HIS A 91 10.51 4.05 10.42
CA HIS A 91 10.99 2.83 9.76
C HIS A 91 9.90 1.81 9.45
N THR A 92 8.69 2.02 9.97
CA THR A 92 7.54 1.14 9.82
C THR A 92 6.52 1.81 8.91
N ASP A 93 5.80 2.82 9.43
CA ASP A 93 4.65 3.44 8.77
C ASP A 93 5.04 4.47 7.71
N PHE A 94 6.18 5.15 7.90
CA PHE A 94 6.62 6.27 7.06
C PHE A 94 7.97 6.01 6.36
N ILE A 95 8.33 4.74 6.14
CA ILE A 95 9.62 4.37 5.54
C ILE A 95 9.84 5.00 4.16
N PHE A 96 8.75 5.18 3.39
CA PHE A 96 8.83 5.84 2.09
C PHE A 96 9.30 7.29 2.20
N SER A 97 8.89 8.01 3.26
CA SER A 97 9.32 9.40 3.45
C SER A 97 10.80 9.52 3.80
N VAL A 98 11.34 8.55 4.55
CA VAL A 98 12.78 8.45 4.82
C VAL A 98 13.53 8.11 3.53
N TYR A 99 13.04 7.12 2.79
CA TYR A 99 13.63 6.73 1.51
C TYR A 99 13.66 7.89 0.50
N ALA A 100 12.55 8.63 0.38
CA ALA A 100 12.44 9.80 -0.49
C ALA A 100 13.35 10.96 -0.03
N GLU A 101 13.54 11.15 1.27
CA GLU A 101 14.51 12.14 1.79
C GLU A 101 15.96 11.77 1.40
N GLU A 102 16.32 10.49 1.52
CA GLU A 102 17.68 10.02 1.30
C GLU A 102 18.06 9.88 -0.18
N PHE A 103 17.15 9.37 -1.02
CA PHE A 103 17.40 9.08 -2.44
C PHE A 103 16.71 10.06 -3.40
N GLY A 104 15.90 10.97 -2.87
CA GLY A 104 15.23 12.01 -3.65
C GLY A 104 14.21 11.47 -4.64
N PHE A 105 13.84 12.34 -5.58
CA PHE A 105 12.88 12.03 -6.64
C PHE A 105 13.33 10.87 -7.54
N LEU A 106 14.63 10.79 -7.90
CA LEU A 106 15.15 9.71 -8.73
C LEU A 106 15.05 8.35 -8.03
N GLY A 107 15.35 8.30 -6.72
CA GLY A 107 15.13 7.10 -5.92
C GLY A 107 13.66 6.69 -5.88
N ALA A 108 12.76 7.65 -5.65
CA ALA A 108 11.32 7.38 -5.63
C ALA A 108 10.82 6.79 -6.98
N ILE A 109 11.26 7.34 -8.12
CA ILE A 109 10.94 6.78 -9.44
C ILE A 109 11.48 5.36 -9.58
N LEU A 110 12.74 5.12 -9.19
CA LEU A 110 13.35 3.80 -9.27
C LEU A 110 12.54 2.78 -8.43
N LEU A 111 12.14 3.14 -7.22
CA LEU A 111 11.32 2.30 -6.35
C LEU A 111 9.95 1.99 -6.99
N LEU A 112 9.28 3.00 -7.53
CA LEU A 112 8.01 2.81 -8.24
C LEU A 112 8.16 1.94 -9.49
N ALA A 113 9.27 2.07 -10.23
CA ALA A 113 9.58 1.22 -11.37
C ALA A 113 9.78 -0.24 -10.96
N LEU A 114 10.50 -0.49 -9.86
CA LEU A 114 10.69 -1.85 -9.32
C LEU A 114 9.35 -2.48 -8.90
N PHE A 115 8.50 -1.74 -8.18
CA PHE A 115 7.15 -2.23 -7.87
C PHE A 115 6.31 -2.46 -9.13
N SER A 116 6.41 -1.60 -10.14
CA SER A 116 5.70 -1.76 -11.41
C SER A 116 6.12 -3.05 -12.13
N ILE A 117 7.42 -3.34 -12.17
CA ILE A 117 7.97 -4.60 -12.72
C ILE A 117 7.45 -5.79 -11.91
N LEU A 118 7.46 -5.71 -10.57
CA LEU A 118 6.92 -6.76 -9.70
C LEU A 118 5.45 -7.03 -10.00
N PHE A 119 4.60 -5.99 -10.05
CA PHE A 119 3.17 -6.15 -10.36
C PHE A 119 2.94 -6.69 -11.76
N TRP A 120 3.72 -6.27 -12.75
CA TRP A 120 3.66 -6.84 -14.09
C TRP A 120 3.91 -8.36 -14.03
N LYS A 121 4.95 -8.81 -13.32
CA LYS A 121 5.25 -10.24 -13.18
C LYS A 121 4.15 -11.01 -12.44
N ILE A 122 3.56 -10.44 -11.41
CA ILE A 122 2.43 -11.07 -10.69
C ILE A 122 1.20 -11.19 -11.60
N ILE A 123 0.87 -10.14 -12.35
CA ILE A 123 -0.26 -10.14 -13.30
C ILE A 123 -0.01 -11.15 -14.41
N GLU A 124 1.20 -11.20 -14.95
CA GLU A 124 1.63 -12.18 -15.95
C GLU A 124 1.41 -13.62 -15.44
N ALA A 125 1.77 -13.90 -14.18
CA ALA A 125 1.52 -15.21 -13.58
C ALA A 125 0.03 -15.56 -13.50
N GLY A 126 -0.81 -14.59 -13.13
CA GLY A 126 -2.26 -14.77 -13.10
C GLY A 126 -2.85 -15.01 -14.49
N LEU A 127 -2.40 -14.26 -15.51
CA LEU A 127 -2.92 -14.39 -16.88
C LEU A 127 -2.54 -15.72 -17.53
N ARG A 128 -1.36 -16.26 -17.25
CA ARG A 128 -0.89 -17.54 -17.79
C ARG A 128 -1.61 -18.74 -17.18
N CYS A 129 -2.06 -18.63 -15.92
CA CYS A 129 -2.74 -19.71 -15.20
C CYS A 129 -4.01 -20.14 -15.95
N LYS A 130 -4.23 -21.45 -16.14
CA LYS A 130 -5.48 -21.95 -16.75
C LYS A 130 -6.59 -22.13 -15.71
N ASP A 131 -6.22 -22.53 -14.49
CA ASP A 131 -7.17 -22.73 -13.40
C ASP A 131 -7.72 -21.39 -12.88
N THR A 132 -9.05 -21.28 -12.85
CA THR A 132 -9.75 -20.09 -12.35
C THR A 132 -9.46 -19.85 -10.86
N ARG A 133 -9.27 -20.91 -10.06
CA ARG A 133 -8.96 -20.76 -8.63
C ARG A 133 -7.59 -20.12 -8.43
N GLY A 134 -6.60 -20.58 -9.19
CA GLY A 134 -5.26 -19.99 -9.24
C GLY A 134 -5.28 -18.52 -9.66
N LYS A 135 -6.06 -18.16 -10.69
CA LYS A 135 -6.26 -16.76 -11.11
C LYS A 135 -6.81 -15.89 -10.00
N VAL A 136 -7.87 -16.35 -9.32
CA VAL A 136 -8.50 -15.60 -8.22
C VAL A 136 -7.53 -15.41 -7.07
N LEU A 137 -6.77 -16.46 -6.70
CA LEU A 137 -5.76 -16.38 -5.65
C LEU A 137 -4.69 -15.32 -5.98
N VAL A 138 -4.09 -15.41 -7.18
CA VAL A 138 -3.05 -14.46 -7.62
C VAL A 138 -3.60 -13.04 -7.66
N ALA A 139 -4.80 -12.83 -8.19
CA ALA A 139 -5.42 -11.50 -8.25
C ALA A 139 -5.70 -10.92 -6.86
N CYS A 140 -6.15 -11.73 -5.90
CA CYS A 140 -6.35 -11.31 -4.52
C CYS A 140 -5.04 -10.89 -3.86
N LEU A 141 -3.99 -11.70 -3.97
CA LEU A 141 -2.67 -11.40 -3.40
C LEU A 141 -2.02 -10.19 -4.09
N ALA A 142 -2.15 -10.07 -5.41
CA ALA A 142 -1.68 -8.90 -6.16
C ALA A 142 -2.36 -7.62 -5.65
N THR A 143 -3.69 -7.63 -5.53
CA THR A 143 -4.47 -6.50 -5.04
C THR A 143 -4.08 -6.13 -3.61
N TRP A 144 -3.78 -7.13 -2.78
CA TRP A 144 -3.31 -6.90 -1.41
C TRP A 144 -2.04 -6.06 -1.35
N ILE A 145 -1.01 -6.54 -2.03
CA ILE A 145 0.33 -5.96 -2.03
C ILE A 145 0.26 -4.60 -2.69
N TRP A 146 -0.49 -4.47 -3.79
CA TRP A 146 -0.71 -3.21 -4.49
C TRP A 146 -1.37 -2.15 -3.62
N PHE A 147 -2.40 -2.54 -2.85
CA PHE A 147 -3.07 -1.63 -1.94
C PHE A 147 -2.13 -1.15 -0.83
N GLN A 148 -1.33 -2.04 -0.23
CA GLN A 148 -0.34 -1.66 0.78
C GLN A 148 0.73 -0.70 0.21
N VAL A 149 1.23 -0.94 -1.00
CA VAL A 149 2.21 -0.06 -1.65
C VAL A 149 1.64 1.34 -1.89
N ILE A 150 0.45 1.42 -2.49
CA ILE A 150 -0.17 2.72 -2.79
C ILE A 150 -0.58 3.46 -1.53
N GLU A 151 -1.15 2.75 -0.55
CA GLU A 151 -1.55 3.38 0.70
C GLU A 151 -0.34 3.92 1.45
N SER A 152 0.73 3.12 1.63
CA SER A 152 1.93 3.54 2.36
C SER A 152 2.65 4.72 1.70
N ILE A 153 2.77 4.71 0.37
CA ILE A 153 3.33 5.83 -0.40
C ILE A 153 2.40 7.06 -0.34
N GLY A 154 1.10 6.84 -0.52
CA GLY A 154 0.09 7.90 -0.51
C GLY A 154 -0.04 8.60 0.84
N MET A 155 -0.04 7.86 1.95
CA MET A 155 -0.07 8.44 3.29
C MET A 155 1.20 9.25 3.59
N SER A 156 2.36 8.79 3.12
CA SER A 156 3.64 9.50 3.28
C SER A 156 3.67 10.84 2.53
N MET A 157 2.92 10.96 1.43
CA MET A 157 2.79 12.22 0.67
C MET A 157 1.58 13.07 1.12
N GLY A 158 0.76 12.57 2.05
CA GLY A 158 -0.48 13.21 2.49
C GLY A 158 -1.63 13.11 1.47
N LEU A 159 -1.57 12.16 0.53
CA LEU A 159 -2.63 11.90 -0.46
C LEU A 159 -3.70 10.92 0.05
N LEU A 160 -3.35 10.09 1.02
CA LEU A 160 -4.24 9.11 1.64
C LEU A 160 -4.21 9.23 3.17
N PRO A 161 -5.28 8.79 3.88
CA PRO A 161 -5.33 8.85 5.33
C PRO A 161 -4.28 7.92 5.95
N VAL A 162 -3.72 8.32 7.09
CA VAL A 162 -2.72 7.52 7.82
C VAL A 162 -3.36 6.27 8.40
N THR A 163 -3.08 5.10 7.82
CA THR A 163 -3.58 3.82 8.35
C THR A 163 -2.51 2.99 9.06
N GLY A 164 -1.22 3.22 8.78
CA GLY A 164 -0.10 2.49 9.38
C GLY A 164 0.12 1.12 8.76
N LEU A 165 -0.10 1.00 7.43
CA LEU A 165 0.23 -0.23 6.71
C LEU A 165 1.70 -0.19 6.31
N PRO A 166 2.45 -1.28 6.56
CA PRO A 166 3.85 -1.37 6.17
C PRO A 166 3.98 -1.42 4.64
N LEU A 167 4.97 -0.71 4.11
CA LEU A 167 5.40 -0.82 2.73
C LEU A 167 6.03 -2.21 2.51
N PRO A 168 5.47 -3.06 1.63
CA PRO A 168 6.02 -4.39 1.37
C PRO A 168 7.51 -4.34 1.00
N PHE A 169 8.30 -5.27 1.52
CA PHE A 169 9.76 -5.41 1.33
C PHE A 169 10.66 -4.31 1.90
N LEU A 170 10.13 -3.12 2.21
CA LEU A 170 10.92 -2.00 2.73
C LEU A 170 10.71 -1.74 4.23
N SER A 171 9.46 -1.79 4.70
CA SER A 171 9.16 -1.47 6.10
C SER A 171 9.73 -2.50 7.08
N TYR A 172 10.17 -2.01 8.24
CA TYR A 172 10.60 -2.85 9.33
C TYR A 172 9.40 -3.52 10.00
N GLY A 173 9.22 -4.83 9.78
CA GLY A 173 8.13 -5.59 10.41
C GLY A 173 8.23 -7.08 10.08
N GLY A 174 8.72 -7.88 11.01
CA GLY A 174 9.01 -9.30 10.79
C GLY A 174 7.80 -10.11 10.31
N SER A 175 6.65 -9.95 10.97
CA SER A 175 5.41 -10.67 10.61
C SER A 175 4.86 -10.24 9.24
N SER A 176 4.91 -8.94 8.93
CA SER A 176 4.45 -8.43 7.64
C SER A 176 5.36 -8.92 6.51
N LEU A 177 6.67 -8.85 6.71
CA LEU A 177 7.66 -9.33 5.75
C LEU A 177 7.47 -10.83 5.47
N LEU A 178 7.29 -11.64 6.52
CA LEU A 178 7.00 -13.06 6.39
C LEU A 178 5.70 -13.32 5.62
N ALA A 179 4.63 -12.58 5.90
CA ALA A 179 3.36 -12.72 5.19
C ALA A 179 3.49 -12.36 3.70
N VAL A 180 4.24 -11.32 3.36
CA VAL A 180 4.53 -10.94 1.97
C VAL A 180 5.36 -12.02 1.27
N PHE A 181 6.37 -12.60 1.93
CA PHE A 181 7.13 -13.71 1.35
C PHE A 181 6.29 -14.95 1.11
N ILE A 182 5.39 -15.30 2.04
CA ILE A 182 4.44 -16.40 1.84
C ILE A 182 3.52 -16.11 0.64
N ALA A 183 2.99 -14.89 0.53
CA ALA A 183 2.17 -14.49 -0.61
C ALA A 183 2.94 -14.61 -1.94
N MET A 184 4.20 -14.17 -1.98
CA MET A 184 5.06 -14.34 -3.16
C MET A 184 5.34 -15.80 -3.48
N ALA A 185 5.57 -16.65 -2.47
CA ALA A 185 5.77 -18.08 -2.66
C ALA A 185 4.53 -18.76 -3.25
N LEU A 186 3.32 -18.37 -2.81
CA LEU A 186 2.07 -18.86 -3.37
C LEU A 186 1.89 -18.43 -4.83
N ILE A 187 2.16 -17.16 -5.16
CA ILE A 187 2.11 -16.66 -6.54
C ILE A 187 3.10 -17.44 -7.42
N MET A 188 4.32 -17.66 -6.93
CA MET A 188 5.34 -18.43 -7.65
C MET A 188 4.94 -19.89 -7.84
N SER A 189 4.31 -20.52 -6.84
CA SER A 189 3.78 -21.89 -6.95
C SER A 189 2.72 -22.02 -8.05
N VAL A 190 1.80 -21.05 -8.15
CA VAL A 190 0.81 -20.97 -9.23
C VAL A 190 1.48 -20.78 -10.60
N TYR A 191 2.51 -19.94 -10.67
CA TYR A 191 3.27 -19.74 -11.91
C TYR A 191 3.97 -21.03 -12.37
N LEU A 192 4.67 -21.72 -11.48
CA LEU A 192 5.43 -22.92 -11.80
C LEU A 192 4.54 -24.11 -12.19
N SER A 193 3.42 -24.31 -11.48
CA SER A 193 2.45 -25.36 -11.82
C SER A 193 1.86 -25.15 -13.21
N THR A 194 1.59 -23.90 -13.57
CA THR A 194 1.09 -23.53 -14.90
C THR A 194 2.08 -23.87 -16.01
N VAL A 195 3.39 -23.67 -15.81
CA VAL A 195 4.42 -23.94 -16.83
C VAL A 195 4.56 -25.43 -17.11
N LYS A 196 4.46 -26.29 -16.09
CA LYS A 196 4.56 -27.75 -16.25
C LYS A 196 3.47 -28.34 -17.14
N ASP A 197 2.31 -27.71 -17.24
CA ASP A 197 1.22 -28.16 -18.12
C ASP A 197 1.43 -27.78 -19.61
N TYR A 198 2.52 -27.08 -19.96
CA TYR A 198 2.86 -26.69 -21.34
C TYR A 198 4.04 -27.45 -21.95
N GLU A 199 4.82 -28.18 -21.15
CA GLU A 199 5.89 -29.08 -21.60
C GLU A 199 5.39 -30.52 -21.70
#